data_AF-X1I8V0-F1
#
_entry.id   AF-X1I8V0-F1
#
_cell.length_a   1.000
_cell.length_b   1.000
_cell.length_c   1.000
_cell.angle_alpha   90.00
_cell.angle_beta   90.00
_cell.angle_gamma   90.00
#
_symmetry.space_group_name_H-M   'P 1'
#
loop_
_entity.id
_entity.type
_entity.pdbx_description
1 polymer ?
#
loop_
_entity_poly.entity_id
_entity_poly.type
_entity_poly.pdbx_seq_one_letter_code
_entity_poly.pdbx_strand_id
1 'polypeptide(L)'
;VALAGPAANLVIALVFGLSLRFFPQITTLPGLELMFSYIVYINILLAVFNLLPVPPLDGSHILFTFLPPGMENIKIFLSQFGLFVLLFIIFFLFPWIILIINWIFALIVGAPLF
;
A
#
# COMPACT_ATOMS: atom_id res chain seq x y z
N VAL A 1 -12.91 -11.77 0.61
CA VAL A 1 -11.75 -11.92 -0.30
C VAL A 1 -10.93 -10.63 -0.45
N ALA A 2 -11.53 -9.43 -0.32
CA ALA A 2 -10.86 -8.13 -0.53
C ALA A 2 -9.53 -7.90 0.25
N LEU A 3 -9.34 -8.52 1.41
CA LEU A 3 -8.08 -8.39 2.17
C LEU A 3 -6.92 -9.22 1.61
N ALA A 4 -7.17 -10.21 0.76
CA ALA A 4 -6.14 -11.13 0.29
C ALA A 4 -5.05 -10.43 -0.54
N GLY A 5 -5.43 -9.45 -1.37
CA GLY A 5 -4.50 -8.65 -2.17
C GLY A 5 -3.53 -7.83 -1.29
N PRO A 6 -4.03 -6.90 -0.44
CA PRO A 6 -3.18 -6.17 0.49
C PRO A 6 -2.31 -7.06 1.37
N ALA A 7 -2.87 -8.17 1.88
CA ALA A 7 -2.13 -9.11 2.72
C ALA A 7 -0.96 -9.77 1.97
N ALA A 8 -1.18 -10.23 0.72
CA ALA A 8 -0.13 -10.83 -0.09
C ALA A 8 1.02 -9.84 -0.36
N ASN A 9 0.69 -8.60 -0.72
CA ASN A 9 1.68 -7.55 -0.92
C ASN A 9 2.47 -7.26 0.37
N LEU A 10 1.81 -7.16 1.52
CA LEU A 10 2.51 -6.99 2.80
C LEU A 10 3.41 -8.17 3.14
N VAL A 11 2.99 -9.40 2.88
CA VAL A 11 3.84 -10.58 3.10
C VAL A 11 5.10 -10.51 2.24
N ILE A 12 4.98 -10.14 0.95
CA ILE A 12 6.14 -9.99 0.07
C ILE A 12 7.07 -8.88 0.60
N ALA A 13 6.52 -7.72 0.97
CA ALA A 13 7.29 -6.62 1.54
C ALA A 13 8.03 -7.04 2.82
N LEU A 14 7.39 -7.82 3.69
CA LEU A 14 8.02 -8.34 4.90
C LEU A 14 9.15 -9.32 4.58
N VAL A 15 8.94 -10.28 3.68
CA VAL A 15 9.97 -11.27 3.34
C VAL A 15 11.22 -10.59 2.79
N PHE A 16 11.08 -9.71 1.80
CA PHE A 16 12.22 -9.03 1.18
C PHE A 16 12.83 -7.96 2.10
N GLY A 17 12.01 -7.24 2.88
CA GLY A 17 12.48 -6.17 3.75
C GLY A 17 13.19 -6.68 5.00
N LEU A 18 12.70 -7.77 5.60
CA LEU A 18 13.42 -8.46 6.67
C LEU A 18 14.69 -9.12 6.15
N SER A 19 14.71 -9.55 4.88
CA SER A 19 15.94 -10.04 4.26
C SER A 19 17.00 -8.94 4.17
N LEU A 20 16.64 -7.74 3.72
CA LEU A 20 17.54 -6.58 3.74
C LEU A 20 18.05 -6.25 5.15
N ARG A 21 17.15 -6.33 6.15
CA ARG A 21 17.47 -5.97 7.54
C ARG A 21 18.46 -6.93 8.22
N PHE A 22 18.30 -8.23 7.99
CA PHE A 22 19.04 -9.24 8.75
C PHE A 22 20.17 -9.93 7.98
N PHE A 23 20.25 -9.75 6.66
CA PHE A 23 21.32 -10.32 5.82
C PHE A 23 22.17 -9.20 5.21
N PRO A 24 23.18 -8.67 5.93
CA PRO A 24 23.99 -7.54 5.47
C PRO A 24 24.79 -7.84 4.19
N GLN A 25 24.97 -9.11 3.82
CA GLN A 25 25.60 -9.48 2.56
C GLN A 25 24.81 -8.94 1.36
N ILE A 26 23.49 -8.79 1.49
CA ILE A 26 22.62 -8.21 0.46
C ILE A 26 22.94 -6.74 0.25
N THR A 27 23.10 -5.98 1.33
CA THR A 27 23.36 -4.53 1.28
C THR A 27 24.80 -4.21 0.83
N THR A 28 25.70 -5.20 0.81
CA THR A 28 27.04 -5.02 0.23
C THR A 28 27.08 -5.12 -1.30
N LEU A 29 25.99 -5.59 -1.92
CA LEU A 29 25.86 -5.74 -3.37
C LEU A 29 24.85 -4.71 -3.89
N PRO A 30 25.29 -3.57 -4.44
CA PRO A 30 24.41 -2.43 -4.74
C PRO A 30 23.22 -2.79 -5.64
N GLY A 31 23.43 -3.66 -6.64
CA GLY A 31 22.35 -4.10 -7.52
C GLY A 31 21.27 -4.93 -6.81
N LEU A 32 21.68 -5.77 -5.85
CA LEU A 32 20.77 -6.65 -5.11
C LEU A 32 20.01 -5.87 -4.03
N GLU A 33 20.71 -4.97 -3.33
CA GLU A 33 20.12 -4.02 -2.39
C GLU A 33 19.03 -3.18 -3.06
N LEU A 34 19.35 -2.58 -4.21
CA LEU A 34 18.42 -1.76 -4.98
C LEU A 34 17.20 -2.56 -5.41
N MET A 35 17.40 -3.77 -5.94
CA MET A 35 16.32 -4.64 -6.39
C MET A 35 15.38 -5.00 -5.24
N PHE A 36 15.93 -5.42 -4.08
CA PHE A 36 15.12 -5.76 -2.91
C PHE A 36 14.38 -4.54 -2.38
N SER A 37 15.04 -3.38 -2.33
CA SER A 37 14.44 -2.13 -1.87
C SER A 37 13.25 -1.74 -2.74
N TYR A 38 13.36 -1.88 -4.06
CA TYR A 38 12.22 -1.65 -4.96
C TYR A 38 11.10 -2.67 -4.79
N ILE A 39 11.42 -3.96 -4.61
CA ILE A 39 10.40 -5.00 -4.36
C ILE A 39 9.60 -4.65 -3.11
N VAL A 40 10.28 -4.29 -2.01
CA VAL A 40 9.63 -3.90 -0.75
C VAL A 40 8.79 -2.64 -0.96
N TYR A 41 9.37 -1.59 -1.55
CA TYR A 41 8.70 -0.31 -1.75
C TYR A 41 7.44 -0.44 -2.61
N ILE A 42 7.51 -1.13 -3.75
CA ILE A 42 6.37 -1.35 -4.65
C ILE A 42 5.29 -2.15 -3.95
N ASN A 43 5.63 -3.19 -3.20
CA ASN A 43 4.64 -4.00 -2.50
C ASN A 43 3.97 -3.23 -1.35
N ILE A 44 4.70 -2.41 -0.59
CA ILE A 44 4.09 -1.51 0.41
C ILE A 44 3.15 -0.52 -0.28
N LEU A 45 3.60 0.10 -1.38
CA LEU A 45 2.79 1.02 -2.17
C LEU A 45 1.49 0.34 -2.61
N LEU A 46 1.56 -0.82 -3.26
CA LEU A 46 0.38 -1.56 -3.71
C LEU A 46 -0.53 -1.96 -2.54
N ALA A 47 0.02 -2.37 -1.40
CA ALA A 47 -0.77 -2.68 -0.21
C ALA A 47 -1.53 -1.45 0.32
N VAL A 48 -0.84 -0.32 0.47
CA VAL A 48 -1.43 0.94 0.97
C VAL A 48 -2.51 1.44 0.00
N PHE A 49 -2.24 1.44 -1.30
CA PHE A 49 -3.24 1.82 -2.30
C PHE A 49 -4.44 0.87 -2.28
N ASN A 50 -4.25 -0.44 -2.23
CA ASN A 50 -5.36 -1.40 -2.18
C ASN A 50 -6.17 -1.32 -0.89
N LEU A 51 -5.69 -0.67 0.18
CA LEU A 51 -6.47 -0.41 1.40
C LEU A 51 -7.27 0.90 1.35
N LEU A 52 -7.06 1.75 0.34
CA LEU A 52 -7.85 2.97 0.20
C LEU A 52 -9.33 2.63 -0.05
N PRO A 53 -10.27 3.26 0.68
CA PRO A 53 -11.69 2.93 0.64
C PRO A 53 -12.39 3.56 -0.58
N VAL A 54 -11.84 3.37 -1.79
CA VAL A 54 -12.30 4.03 -3.02
C VAL A 54 -12.28 3.04 -4.20
N PRO A 55 -13.40 2.85 -4.92
CA PRO A 55 -13.42 2.01 -6.13
C PRO A 55 -12.47 2.57 -7.21
N PRO A 56 -11.76 1.72 -8.00
CA PRO A 56 -11.89 0.26 -8.10
C PRO A 56 -10.99 -0.54 -7.13
N LEU A 57 -10.40 0.09 -6.12
CA LEU A 57 -9.43 -0.55 -5.22
C LEU A 57 -10.12 -1.51 -4.24
N ASP A 58 -9.39 -2.53 -3.78
CA ASP A 58 -9.92 -3.58 -2.91
C ASP A 58 -10.53 -3.05 -1.60
N GLY A 59 -10.00 -1.95 -1.07
CA GLY A 59 -10.44 -1.29 0.15
C GLY A 59 -11.88 -0.79 0.08
N SER A 60 -12.41 -0.54 -1.12
CA SER A 60 -13.83 -0.21 -1.30
C SER A 60 -14.76 -1.35 -0.93
N HIS A 61 -14.38 -2.60 -1.20
CA HIS A 61 -15.15 -3.77 -0.79
C HIS A 61 -15.14 -3.95 0.73
N ILE A 62 -14.02 -3.62 1.38
CA ILE A 62 -13.91 -3.59 2.84
C ILE A 62 -14.89 -2.55 3.38
N LEU A 63 -14.82 -1.31 2.88
CA LEU A 63 -15.73 -0.23 3.28
C LEU A 63 -17.20 -0.64 3.13
N PHE A 64 -17.59 -1.19 1.98
CA PHE A 64 -18.97 -1.57 1.71
C PHE A 64 -19.47 -2.74 2.57
N THR A 65 -18.57 -3.57 3.09
CA THR A 65 -18.93 -4.66 4.02
C THR A 65 -19.23 -4.14 5.41
N PHE A 66 -18.54 -3.07 5.85
CA PHE A 66 -18.73 -2.45 7.16
C PHE A 66 -19.74 -1.28 7.15
N LEU A 67 -20.27 -0.93 5.98
CA LEU A 67 -21.21 0.17 5.83
C LEU A 67 -22.56 -0.20 6.49
N PRO A 68 -23.09 0.60 7.43
CA PRO A 68 -24.35 0.28 8.09
C PRO A 68 -25.54 0.40 7.13
N PRO A 69 -26.65 -0.30 7.42
CA PRO A 69 -27.88 -0.20 6.66
C PRO A 69 -28.38 1.26 6.66
N GLY A 70 -28.59 1.85 5.49
CA GLY A 70 -29.03 3.26 5.33
C GLY A 70 -28.00 4.20 4.69
N MET A 71 -26.74 3.77 4.53
CA MET A 71 -25.70 4.56 3.87
C MET A 71 -25.53 4.23 2.38
N GLU A 72 -26.56 3.69 1.72
CA GLU A 72 -26.51 3.29 0.30
C GLU A 72 -26.10 4.43 -0.64
N ASN A 73 -26.47 5.66 -0.30
CA ASN A 73 -26.07 6.86 -1.04
C ASN A 73 -24.54 7.01 -1.15
N ILE A 74 -23.79 6.63 -0.11
CA ILE A 74 -22.32 6.68 -0.12
C ILE A 74 -21.76 5.61 -1.06
N LYS A 75 -22.34 4.41 -1.03
CA LYS A 75 -21.96 3.34 -1.96
C LYS A 75 -22.20 3.76 -3.40
N ILE A 76 -23.38 4.32 -3.72
CA ILE A 76 -23.71 4.81 -5.06
C ILE A 76 -22.75 5.93 -5.48
N PHE A 77 -22.52 6.92 -4.61
CA PHE A 77 -21.60 8.03 -4.88
C PHE A 77 -20.18 7.52 -5.17
N LEU A 78 -19.63 6.66 -4.31
CA LEU A 78 -18.27 6.12 -4.50
C LEU A 78 -18.17 5.21 -5.72
N SER A 79 -19.22 4.46 -6.06
CA SER A 79 -19.24 3.66 -7.28
C SER A 79 -19.29 4.52 -8.55
N GLN A 80 -20.01 5.65 -8.53
CA GLN A 80 -20.12 6.54 -9.69
C GLN A 80 -18.90 7.46 -9.85
N PHE A 81 -18.41 8.03 -8.75
CA PHE A 81 -17.33 9.02 -8.74
C PHE A 81 -15.98 8.46 -8.26
N GLY A 82 -15.86 7.15 -8.06
CA GLY A 82 -14.67 6.51 -7.49
C GLY A 82 -13.37 6.89 -8.19
N LEU A 83 -13.35 6.93 -9.52
CA LEU A 83 -12.17 7.36 -10.28
C LEU A 83 -11.80 8.82 -9.98
N PHE A 84 -12.77 9.73 -9.90
CA PHE A 84 -12.52 11.14 -9.59
C PHE A 84 -12.02 11.32 -8.15
N VAL A 85 -12.59 10.58 -7.20
CA VAL A 85 -12.12 10.56 -5.81
C VAL A 85 -10.69 10.01 -5.74
N LEU A 86 -10.38 8.94 -6.47
CA LEU A 86 -9.05 8.37 -6.53
C LEU A 86 -8.04 9.36 -7.12
N LEU A 87 -8.37 10.03 -8.23
CA LEU A 87 -7.53 11.07 -8.81
C LEU A 87 -7.30 12.21 -7.82
N PHE A 88 -8.34 12.67 -7.13
CA PHE A 88 -8.21 13.68 -6.08
C PHE A 88 -7.22 13.23 -4.99
N ILE A 89 -7.33 11.98 -4.50
CA ILE A 89 -6.37 11.43 -3.53
C ILE A 89 -4.95 11.44 -4.09
N ILE A 90 -4.75 11.04 -5.35
CA ILE A 90 -3.42 10.98 -5.97
C ILE A 90 -2.82 12.39 -6.18
N PHE A 91 -3.63 13.40 -6.52
CA PHE A 91 -3.09 14.74 -6.74
C PHE A 91 -2.88 15.55 -5.46
N PHE A 92 -3.74 15.36 -4.45
CA PHE A 92 -3.75 16.20 -3.26
C PHE A 92 -3.24 15.50 -2.00
N LEU A 93 -3.42 14.18 -1.88
CA LEU A 93 -3.06 13.42 -0.68
C LEU A 93 -1.84 12.51 -0.86
N PHE A 94 -1.33 12.38 -2.09
CA PHE A 94 -0.17 11.53 -2.37
C PHE A 94 1.09 11.82 -1.55
N PRO A 95 1.45 13.08 -1.22
CA PRO A 95 2.58 13.34 -0.32
C PRO A 95 2.43 12.68 1.05
N TRP A 96 1.21 12.64 1.59
CA TRP A 96 0.91 11.98 2.86
C TRP A 96 0.97 10.45 2.73
N ILE A 97 0.51 9.92 1.60
CA ILE A 97 0.61 8.49 1.29
C ILE A 97 2.07 8.07 1.19
N ILE A 98 2.92 8.86 0.53
CA ILE A 98 4.36 8.62 0.46
C ILE A 98 4.99 8.61 1.85
N LEU A 99 4.61 9.54 2.73
CA LEU A 99 5.11 9.57 4.11
C LEU A 99 4.79 8.26 4.85
N ILE A 100 3.56 7.75 4.69
CA ILE A 100 3.15 6.46 5.28
C ILE A 100 3.97 5.31 4.69
N ILE A 101 4.14 5.27 3.36
CA ILE A 101 4.92 4.22 2.68
C ILE A 101 6.37 4.22 3.16
N ASN A 102 7.02 5.38 3.22
CA ASN A 102 8.40 5.53 3.68
C ASN A 102 8.55 5.14 5.15
N TRP A 103 7.57 5.49 5.99
CA TRP A 103 7.57 5.10 7.39
C TRP A 103 7.44 3.58 7.57
N ILE A 104 6.54 2.93 6.82
CA ILE A 104 6.39 1.47 6.81
C ILE A 104 7.68 0.81 6.28
N PHE A 105 8.26 1.34 5.20
CA PHE A 105 9.51 0.84 4.65
C PHE A 105 10.62 0.87 5.70
N ALA A 106 10.82 2.02 6.35
CA ALA A 106 11.84 2.19 7.37
C ALA A 106 11.60 1.28 8.59
N LEU A 107 10.35 1.03 8.95
CA LEU A 107 9.99 0.10 10.02
C LEU A 107 10.40 -1.34 9.68
N ILE A 108 10.13 -1.79 8.45
CA ILE A 108 10.42 -3.15 8.00
C ILE A 108 11.92 -3.34 7.80
N VAL A 109 12.54 -2.48 6.98
CA VAL A 109 13.95 -2.59 6.56
C VAL A 109 14.91 -2.13 7.66
N GLY A 110 14.49 -1.23 8.54
CA GLY A 110 15.33 -0.66 9.60
C GLY A 110 16.21 0.51 9.13
N ALA A 111 16.04 0.97 7.89
CA ALA A 111 16.74 2.11 7.30
C ALA A 111 15.78 2.90 6.39
N PRO A 112 15.97 4.23 6.24
CA PRO A 112 15.19 5.02 5.29
C PRO A 112 15.44 4.58 3.86
N LEU A 113 14.44 4.79 2.99
CA LEU A 113 14.59 4.57 1.56
C LEU A 113 15.33 5.77 0.96
N PHE A 114 16.62 5.57 0.64
CA PHE A 114 17.58 6.57 0.16
C PHE A 114 17.88 7.71 1.14
#